data_AF-A0AAE0W4V4-F1
#
_entry.id   AF-A0AAE0W4V4-F1
#
_cell.length_a   1.000
_cell.length_b   1.000
_cell.length_c   1.000
_cell.angle_alpha   90.00
_cell.angle_beta   90.00
_cell.angle_gamma   90.00
#
_symmetry.space_group_name_H-M   'P 1'
#
loop_
_entity.id
_entity.type
_entity.pdbx_description
1 polymer ?
#
loop_
_entity_poly.entity_id
_entity_poly.type
_entity_poly.pdbx_seq_one_letter_code
_entity_poly.pdbx_strand_id
1 'polypeptide(L)'
;MDISSAMMDISGDEVKTSMPGARVMEVDMSSAKVTEESTYVREVDMPGTKVREVDLPGTKVRLVYMSDTKVRKVDMPGTKVRLVDMPGSKVRVVDMSDTKAREVDMPGTKVRVVDMPGTTKDRVVDMPGTKVRVVDIPGTKVRVVDMSDTKARELGMPGTKDRVVDMPGSLFRRVHMSEK
;
A
#
# COMPACT_ATOMS: atom_id res chain seq x y z
N MET A 1 20.58 17.50 9.28
CA MET A 1 21.21 17.68 7.95
C MET A 1 20.09 17.66 6.93
N ASP A 2 19.86 18.78 6.25
CA ASP A 2 18.81 18.92 5.23
C ASP A 2 19.37 18.37 3.91
N ILE A 3 19.07 17.11 3.59
CA ILE A 3 19.51 16.48 2.33
C ILE A 3 18.47 16.77 1.24
N SER A 4 18.12 18.05 1.10
CA SER A 4 16.97 18.55 0.34
C SER A 4 17.03 18.31 -1.17
N SER A 5 18.10 17.70 -1.68
CA SER A 5 18.41 17.57 -3.11
C SER A 5 19.02 16.22 -3.52
N ALA A 6 19.10 15.23 -2.64
CA ALA A 6 19.60 13.91 -3.02
C ALA A 6 18.48 13.06 -3.62
N MET A 7 18.49 12.87 -4.94
CA MET A 7 17.93 11.66 -5.56
C MET A 7 18.80 10.50 -5.08
N MET A 8 18.24 9.63 -4.25
CA MET A 8 18.98 8.50 -3.70
C MET A 8 18.69 7.29 -4.59
N ASP A 9 19.63 6.96 -5.47
CA ASP A 9 19.57 5.73 -6.26
C ASP A 9 19.99 4.57 -5.34
N ILE A 10 19.01 3.74 -5.01
CA ILE A 10 19.14 2.62 -4.09
C ILE A 10 19.14 1.33 -4.92
N SER A 11 20.23 1.13 -5.67
CA SER A 11 20.48 -0.10 -6.41
C SER A 11 21.27 -1.11 -5.55
N GLY A 12 20.60 -2.13 -5.00
CA GLY A 12 21.26 -3.20 -4.23
C GLY A 12 20.30 -4.02 -3.36
N ASP A 13 20.58 -5.33 -3.21
CA ASP A 13 19.67 -6.36 -2.65
C ASP A 13 19.17 -6.10 -1.21
N GLU A 14 19.83 -5.22 -0.45
CA GLU A 14 19.33 -4.60 0.78
C GLU A 14 20.00 -3.22 0.94
N VAL A 15 19.23 -2.14 0.92
CA VAL A 15 19.74 -0.84 1.36
C VAL A 15 18.96 -0.39 2.57
N LYS A 16 19.68 -0.31 3.70
CA LYS A 16 19.22 0.26 4.96
C LYS A 16 19.59 1.73 4.95
N THR A 17 18.63 2.61 4.66
CA THR A 17 18.85 4.05 4.82
C THR A 17 18.48 4.46 6.24
N SER A 18 19.49 4.69 7.09
CA SER A 18 19.32 5.30 8.43
C SER A 18 19.54 6.80 8.31
N MET A 19 18.46 7.58 8.38
CA MET A 19 18.53 9.05 8.36
C MET A 19 17.39 9.67 9.19
N PRO A 20 17.51 9.65 10.54
CA PRO A 20 16.50 10.24 11.41
C PRO A 20 16.33 11.74 11.10
N GLY A 21 15.12 12.13 10.72
CA GLY A 21 14.77 13.52 10.39
C GLY A 21 15.15 13.99 8.98
N ALA A 22 15.60 13.12 8.08
CA ALA A 22 15.84 13.49 6.69
C ALA A 22 14.54 13.73 5.92
N ARG A 23 14.61 14.70 4.98
CA ARG A 23 13.62 14.91 3.93
C ARG A 23 14.20 14.38 2.62
N VAL A 24 13.77 13.20 2.21
CA VAL A 24 14.18 12.62 0.92
C VAL A 24 13.16 13.02 -0.14
N MET A 25 13.61 13.61 -1.25
CA MET A 25 12.72 14.11 -2.31
C MET A 25 12.21 12.97 -3.19
N GLU A 26 13.08 12.02 -3.55
CA GLU A 26 12.80 10.94 -4.50
C GLU A 26 13.77 9.77 -4.22
N VAL A 27 13.25 8.54 -4.26
CA VAL A 27 14.03 7.32 -4.07
C VAL A 27 13.68 6.31 -5.15
N ASP A 28 14.66 5.95 -5.98
CA ASP A 28 14.56 4.85 -6.94
C ASP A 28 15.04 3.58 -6.22
N MET A 29 14.17 2.58 -6.07
CA MET A 29 14.39 1.46 -5.16
C MET A 29 14.26 0.10 -5.86
N SER A 30 15.38 -0.61 -6.05
CA SER A 30 15.36 -2.00 -6.54
C SER A 30 15.15 -3.04 -5.43
N SER A 31 15.43 -2.66 -4.18
CA SER A 31 15.11 -3.39 -2.93
C SER A 31 15.47 -2.52 -1.74
N ALA A 32 14.47 -2.01 -1.03
CA ALA A 32 14.70 -0.98 -0.03
C ALA A 32 13.96 -1.23 1.26
N LYS A 33 14.70 -0.96 2.34
CA LYS A 33 14.23 -1.04 3.71
C LYS A 33 14.50 0.30 4.39
N VAL A 34 13.45 1.07 4.65
CA VAL A 34 13.56 2.31 5.42
C VAL A 34 13.28 1.97 6.88
N THR A 35 14.33 1.71 7.66
CA THR A 35 14.22 1.09 8.99
C THR A 35 14.02 2.06 10.15
N GLU A 36 13.95 3.38 9.93
CA GLU A 36 13.87 4.34 11.04
C GLU A 36 12.55 5.10 11.12
N GLU A 37 11.95 5.00 12.30
CA GLU A 37 10.82 5.81 12.74
C GLU A 37 11.16 7.31 12.57
N SER A 38 10.24 8.07 11.99
CA SER A 38 10.37 9.54 11.80
C SER A 38 11.19 10.02 10.59
N THR A 39 11.48 9.16 9.61
CA THR A 39 11.95 9.62 8.28
C THR A 39 10.80 10.25 7.49
N TYR A 40 11.04 11.41 6.87
CA TYR A 40 10.08 12.04 5.96
C TYR A 40 10.52 11.82 4.51
N VAL A 41 9.73 11.03 3.78
CA VAL A 41 9.94 10.81 2.35
C VAL A 41 8.86 11.57 1.60
N ARG A 42 9.25 12.41 0.65
CA ARG A 42 8.28 13.07 -0.23
C ARG A 42 7.70 12.02 -1.17
N GLU A 43 8.55 11.29 -1.86
CA GLU A 43 8.13 10.40 -2.93
C GLU A 43 9.01 9.16 -2.98
N VAL A 44 8.35 8.02 -3.14
CA VAL A 44 8.95 6.74 -3.49
C VAL A 44 8.38 6.39 -4.86
N ASP A 45 9.23 6.28 -5.87
CA ASP A 45 8.80 5.90 -7.23
C ASP A 45 9.62 4.70 -7.72
N MET A 46 8.94 3.71 -8.27
CA MET A 46 9.55 2.42 -8.65
C MET A 46 8.98 1.88 -9.97
N PRO A 47 8.76 2.67 -11.03
CA PRO A 47 7.97 2.24 -12.17
C PRO A 47 8.67 1.12 -12.95
N GLY A 48 7.94 0.04 -13.29
CA GLY A 48 8.44 -1.07 -14.09
C GLY A 48 9.54 -1.93 -13.43
N THR A 49 9.81 -1.71 -12.15
CA THR A 49 10.88 -2.41 -11.42
C THR A 49 10.49 -3.84 -11.02
N LYS A 50 11.50 -4.66 -10.71
CA LYS A 50 11.32 -5.97 -10.07
C LYS A 50 12.00 -5.95 -8.71
N VAL A 51 11.20 -5.91 -7.66
CA VAL A 51 11.67 -5.75 -6.29
C VAL A 51 11.34 -7.01 -5.49
N ARG A 52 12.23 -7.41 -4.59
CA ARG A 52 11.90 -8.50 -3.65
C ARG A 52 10.96 -7.97 -2.58
N GLU A 53 11.35 -6.93 -1.88
CA GLU A 53 10.62 -6.37 -0.75
C GLU A 53 10.73 -4.84 -0.73
N VAL A 54 9.63 -4.19 -0.39
CA VAL A 54 9.52 -2.75 -0.10
C VAL A 54 9.05 -2.66 1.34
N ASP A 55 9.86 -2.09 2.22
CA ASP A 55 9.59 -2.03 3.67
C ASP A 55 9.76 -0.59 4.18
N LEU A 56 8.66 0.01 4.64
CA LEU A 56 8.59 1.43 5.05
C LEU A 56 8.09 1.66 6.50
N PRO A 57 8.51 0.86 7.51
CA PRO A 57 7.92 0.86 8.84
C PRO A 57 8.08 2.22 9.55
N GLY A 58 6.99 2.74 10.12
CA GLY A 58 7.03 3.97 10.95
C GLY A 58 7.45 5.24 10.20
N THR A 59 7.42 5.22 8.86
CA THR A 59 7.80 6.35 8.02
C THR A 59 6.65 7.34 7.80
N LYS A 60 6.98 8.59 7.41
CA LYS A 60 6.01 9.56 6.90
C LYS A 60 6.29 9.78 5.42
N VAL A 61 5.47 9.22 4.55
CA VAL A 61 5.60 9.33 3.10
C VAL A 61 4.48 10.21 2.55
N ARG A 62 4.72 11.06 1.54
CA ARG A 62 3.57 11.66 0.83
C ARG A 62 3.04 10.67 -0.20
N LEU A 63 3.88 10.23 -1.12
CA LEU A 63 3.48 9.44 -2.29
C LEU A 63 4.34 8.17 -2.40
N VAL A 64 3.70 7.05 -2.70
CA VAL A 64 4.35 5.79 -3.06
C VAL A 64 3.76 5.34 -4.39
N TYR A 65 4.58 5.32 -5.45
CA TYR A 65 4.22 4.91 -6.80
C TYR A 65 4.92 3.61 -7.18
N MET A 66 4.15 2.61 -7.58
CA MET A 66 4.63 1.28 -7.96
C MET A 66 3.96 0.77 -9.24
N SER A 67 3.86 1.64 -10.24
CA SER A 67 3.26 1.34 -11.55
C SER A 67 4.00 0.22 -12.29
N ASP A 68 3.25 -0.77 -12.79
CA ASP A 68 3.76 -1.90 -13.58
C ASP A 68 4.88 -2.72 -12.90
N THR A 69 4.97 -2.65 -11.58
CA THR A 69 6.02 -3.32 -10.80
C THR A 69 5.77 -4.81 -10.59
N LYS A 70 6.84 -5.55 -10.29
CA LYS A 70 6.73 -6.91 -9.74
C LYS A 70 7.39 -6.94 -8.37
N VAL A 71 6.58 -7.03 -7.32
CA VAL A 71 7.04 -7.03 -5.93
C VAL A 71 6.64 -8.34 -5.24
N ARG A 72 7.51 -8.95 -4.43
CA ARG A 72 7.05 -10.09 -3.61
C ARG A 72 6.27 -9.59 -2.40
N LYS A 73 6.79 -8.61 -1.67
CA LYS A 73 6.16 -8.08 -0.45
C LYS A 73 6.27 -6.56 -0.39
N VAL A 74 5.16 -5.90 -0.09
CA VAL A 74 5.10 -4.49 0.31
C VAL A 74 4.63 -4.48 1.76
N ASP A 75 5.42 -3.88 2.63
CA ASP A 75 5.18 -3.82 4.08
C ASP A 75 5.30 -2.37 4.55
N MET A 76 4.22 -1.83 5.13
CA MET A 76 4.15 -0.42 5.54
C MET A 76 3.63 -0.23 6.98
N PRO A 77 4.04 -1.03 7.97
CA PRO A 77 3.39 -1.04 9.26
C PRO A 77 3.60 0.30 10.00
N GLY A 78 2.53 0.86 10.56
CA GLY A 78 2.57 2.14 11.29
C GLY A 78 2.94 3.36 10.43
N THR A 79 2.97 3.22 9.10
CA THR A 79 3.32 4.31 8.17
C THR A 79 2.23 5.37 8.13
N LYS A 80 2.61 6.63 7.94
CA LYS A 80 1.68 7.70 7.54
C LYS A 80 1.94 8.04 6.07
N VAL A 81 0.97 7.73 5.21
CA VAL A 81 1.07 7.96 3.76
C VAL A 81 -0.13 8.76 3.26
N ARG A 82 0.07 9.66 2.29
CA ARG A 82 -1.09 10.33 1.67
C ARG A 82 -1.69 9.42 0.60
N LEU A 83 -0.88 8.99 -0.35
CA LEU A 83 -1.30 8.12 -1.46
C LEU A 83 -0.33 6.96 -1.63
N VAL A 84 -0.88 5.77 -1.79
CA VAL A 84 -0.19 4.59 -2.34
C VAL A 84 -0.88 4.24 -3.64
N ASP A 85 -0.13 4.21 -4.73
CA ASP A 85 -0.66 3.95 -6.07
C ASP A 85 0.16 2.84 -6.76
N MET A 86 -0.50 1.75 -7.17
CA MET A 86 0.16 0.54 -7.69
C MET A 86 -0.47 0.02 -8.99
N PRO A 87 -0.73 0.86 -10.01
CA PRO A 87 -1.51 0.47 -11.16
C PRO A 87 -0.79 -0.59 -11.99
N GLY A 88 -1.53 -1.61 -12.44
CA GLY A 88 -1.00 -2.69 -13.29
C GLY A 88 0.05 -3.59 -12.63
N SER A 89 0.34 -3.40 -11.34
CA SER A 89 1.40 -4.10 -10.63
C SER A 89 1.10 -5.58 -10.39
N LYS A 90 2.14 -6.35 -10.08
CA LYS A 90 2.06 -7.76 -9.66
C LYS A 90 2.72 -7.91 -8.30
N VAL A 91 1.91 -7.95 -7.26
CA VAL A 91 2.38 -8.07 -5.87
C VAL A 91 2.00 -9.45 -5.32
N ARG A 92 2.80 -10.08 -4.45
CA ARG A 92 2.29 -11.28 -3.74
C ARG A 92 1.55 -10.87 -2.48
N VAL A 93 2.16 -10.04 -1.64
CA VAL A 93 1.59 -9.60 -0.37
C VAL A 93 1.71 -8.09 -0.26
N VAL A 94 0.61 -7.44 0.10
CA VAL A 94 0.57 -6.04 0.55
C VAL A 94 0.08 -6.05 1.99
N ASP A 95 0.93 -5.59 2.91
CA ASP A 95 0.62 -5.43 4.33
C ASP A 95 0.66 -3.94 4.68
N MET A 96 -0.50 -3.41 5.10
CA MET A 96 -0.66 -2.03 5.56
C MET A 96 -1.23 -1.98 6.98
N SER A 97 -0.83 -2.92 7.83
CA SER A 97 -1.22 -2.96 9.24
C SER A 97 -0.94 -1.63 9.95
N ASP A 98 -1.94 -1.09 10.65
CA ASP A 98 -1.87 0.19 11.38
C ASP A 98 -1.42 1.40 10.54
N THR A 99 -1.48 1.29 9.22
CA THR A 99 -1.11 2.37 8.30
C THR A 99 -2.18 3.47 8.32
N LYS A 100 -1.74 4.73 8.38
CA LYS A 100 -2.58 5.91 8.17
C LYS A 100 -2.44 6.39 6.73
N ALA A 101 -3.18 5.73 5.83
CA ALA A 101 -3.29 6.12 4.43
C ALA A 101 -4.54 7.00 4.22
N ARG A 102 -4.45 8.06 3.41
CA ARG A 102 -5.66 8.77 2.93
C ARG A 102 -6.26 8.08 1.72
N GLU A 103 -5.43 7.56 0.84
CA GLU A 103 -5.85 6.93 -0.40
C GLU A 103 -4.93 5.77 -0.73
N VAL A 104 -5.53 4.66 -1.14
CA VAL A 104 -4.80 3.54 -1.72
C VAL A 104 -5.50 3.13 -3.00
N ASP A 105 -4.78 3.24 -4.09
CA ASP A 105 -5.24 2.93 -5.44
C ASP A 105 -4.43 1.76 -6.00
N MET A 106 -5.12 0.73 -6.49
CA MET A 106 -4.50 -0.49 -7.02
C MET A 106 -5.16 -0.97 -8.32
N PRO A 107 -5.42 -0.10 -9.30
CA PRO A 107 -6.26 -0.46 -10.44
C PRO A 107 -5.55 -1.48 -11.34
N GLY A 108 -6.30 -2.50 -11.75
CA GLY A 108 -5.79 -3.58 -12.61
C GLY A 108 -4.68 -4.44 -11.99
N THR A 109 -4.45 -4.33 -10.68
CA THR A 109 -3.37 -5.03 -9.98
C THR A 109 -3.62 -6.54 -9.93
N LYS A 110 -2.55 -7.33 -9.91
CA LYS A 110 -2.59 -8.75 -9.57
C LYS A 110 -1.91 -8.97 -8.23
N VAL A 111 -2.69 -9.21 -7.20
CA VAL A 111 -2.20 -9.44 -5.85
C VAL A 111 -2.64 -10.79 -5.31
N ARG A 112 -1.90 -11.42 -4.39
CA ARG A 112 -2.41 -12.65 -3.74
C ARG A 112 -3.13 -12.29 -2.45
N VAL A 113 -2.49 -11.50 -1.60
CA VAL A 113 -3.02 -11.11 -0.30
C VAL A 113 -2.89 -9.60 -0.16
N VAL A 114 -3.98 -8.96 0.21
CA VAL A 114 -4.00 -7.58 0.70
C VAL A 114 -4.51 -7.64 2.13
N ASP A 115 -3.72 -7.15 3.07
CA ASP A 115 -4.06 -7.08 4.49
C ASP A 115 -3.93 -5.63 4.98
N MET A 116 -5.00 -5.10 5.56
CA MET A 116 -5.08 -3.69 5.96
C MET A 116 -5.75 -3.47 7.33
N PRO A 117 -5.36 -4.20 8.39
CA PRO A 117 -6.02 -4.13 9.69
C PRO A 117 -5.75 -2.80 10.38
N GLY A 118 -6.73 -2.31 11.15
CA GLY A 118 -6.54 -1.17 12.06
C GLY A 118 -6.30 0.19 11.38
N THR A 119 -6.46 0.28 10.07
CA THR A 119 -6.23 1.53 9.32
C THR A 119 -7.30 2.60 9.61
N THR A 120 -6.85 3.86 9.69
CA THR A 120 -7.64 4.95 10.31
C THR A 120 -8.61 5.68 9.37
N LYS A 121 -9.49 6.47 10.00
CA LYS A 121 -10.57 7.31 9.43
C LYS A 121 -10.12 8.15 8.21
N ASP A 122 -11.07 8.37 7.30
CA ASP A 122 -10.98 9.25 6.12
C ASP A 122 -10.23 8.68 4.92
N ARG A 123 -10.24 7.36 4.80
CA ARG A 123 -9.58 6.63 3.73
C ARG A 123 -10.49 6.37 2.52
N VAL A 124 -9.89 6.39 1.34
CA VAL A 124 -10.43 5.77 0.11
C VAL A 124 -9.57 4.56 -0.22
N VAL A 125 -10.21 3.44 -0.53
CA VAL A 125 -9.56 2.25 -1.07
C VAL A 125 -10.18 1.98 -2.43
N ASP A 126 -9.40 2.11 -3.49
CA ASP A 126 -9.83 1.89 -4.87
C ASP A 126 -9.03 0.73 -5.46
N MET A 127 -9.72 -0.29 -5.95
CA MET A 127 -9.11 -1.52 -6.48
C MET A 127 -9.76 -2.00 -7.79
N PRO A 128 -10.14 -1.13 -8.72
CA PRO A 128 -11.00 -1.52 -9.81
C PRO A 128 -10.28 -2.46 -10.78
N GLY A 129 -10.97 -3.49 -11.25
CA GLY A 129 -10.42 -4.51 -12.15
C GLY A 129 -9.31 -5.38 -11.52
N THR A 130 -9.11 -5.31 -10.21
CA THR A 130 -8.05 -6.06 -9.51
C THR A 130 -8.32 -7.56 -9.53
N LYS A 131 -7.27 -8.36 -9.67
CA LYS A 131 -7.30 -9.82 -9.45
C LYS A 131 -6.57 -10.14 -8.16
N VAL A 132 -7.33 -10.54 -7.16
CA VAL A 132 -6.83 -10.85 -5.81
C VAL A 132 -7.25 -12.25 -5.39
N ARG A 133 -6.51 -12.90 -4.48
CA ARG A 133 -7.01 -14.13 -3.84
C ARG A 133 -7.74 -13.80 -2.56
N VAL A 134 -7.09 -13.07 -1.67
CA VAL A 134 -7.63 -12.69 -0.36
C VAL A 134 -7.47 -11.19 -0.16
N VAL A 135 -8.56 -10.54 0.22
CA VAL A 135 -8.58 -9.17 0.71
C VAL A 135 -9.10 -9.22 2.15
N ASP A 136 -8.31 -8.77 3.11
CA ASP A 136 -8.72 -8.64 4.50
C ASP A 136 -8.50 -7.19 4.98
N ILE A 137 -9.55 -6.58 5.49
CA ILE A 137 -9.57 -5.15 5.86
C ILE A 137 -10.24 -5.00 7.24
N PRO A 138 -9.87 -5.75 8.29
CA PRO A 138 -10.66 -5.81 9.51
C PRO A 138 -10.51 -4.54 10.37
N GLY A 139 -11.61 -4.13 11.01
CA GLY A 139 -11.60 -3.06 12.02
C GLY A 139 -11.22 -1.67 11.48
N THR A 140 -11.29 -1.47 10.17
CA THR A 140 -10.89 -0.22 9.53
C THR A 140 -12.03 0.80 9.49
N LYS A 141 -11.68 2.08 9.36
CA LYS A 141 -12.67 3.17 9.21
C LYS A 141 -12.48 3.81 7.85
N VAL A 142 -13.09 3.25 6.82
CA VAL A 142 -12.97 3.72 5.44
C VAL A 142 -14.17 4.57 5.08
N ARG A 143 -14.00 5.63 4.28
CA ARG A 143 -15.13 6.42 3.77
C ARG A 143 -15.74 5.75 2.55
N VAL A 144 -14.88 5.31 1.63
CA VAL A 144 -15.24 4.72 0.35
C VAL A 144 -14.33 3.53 0.08
N VAL A 145 -14.93 2.39 -0.24
CA VAL A 145 -14.23 1.23 -0.80
C VAL A 145 -14.84 0.96 -2.17
N ASP A 146 -14.04 1.09 -3.23
CA ASP A 146 -14.42 0.72 -4.59
C ASP A 146 -13.65 -0.55 -5.01
N MET A 147 -14.40 -1.60 -5.33
CA MET A 147 -13.90 -2.86 -5.87
C MET A 147 -14.64 -3.25 -7.15
N SER A 148 -15.03 -2.26 -7.95
CA SER A 148 -15.62 -2.45 -9.28
C SER A 148 -14.79 -3.43 -10.12
N ASP A 149 -15.44 -4.38 -10.79
CA ASP A 149 -14.81 -5.41 -11.63
C ASP A 149 -13.71 -6.26 -10.94
N THR A 150 -13.62 -6.21 -9.61
CA THR A 150 -12.63 -6.97 -8.85
C THR A 150 -12.96 -8.46 -8.84
N LYS A 151 -11.95 -9.30 -9.03
CA LYS A 151 -12.08 -10.76 -8.92
C LYS A 151 -11.29 -11.23 -7.71
N ALA A 152 -11.99 -11.72 -6.69
CA ALA A 152 -11.40 -12.23 -5.46
C ALA A 152 -11.93 -13.61 -5.09
N ARG A 153 -11.10 -14.42 -4.41
CA ARG A 153 -11.60 -15.66 -3.81
C ARG A 153 -12.29 -15.35 -2.48
N GLU A 154 -11.67 -14.53 -1.65
CA GLU A 154 -12.13 -14.23 -0.30
C GLU A 154 -12.02 -12.73 -0.05
N LEU A 155 -13.08 -12.15 0.50
CA LEU A 155 -13.15 -10.78 0.98
C LEU A 155 -13.59 -10.81 2.45
N GLY A 156 -12.77 -10.26 3.34
CA GLY A 156 -13.05 -10.05 4.75
C GLY A 156 -13.03 -8.57 5.08
N MET A 157 -14.15 -8.05 5.60
CA MET A 157 -14.24 -6.70 6.16
C MET A 157 -14.98 -6.72 7.52
N PRO A 158 -14.58 -7.57 8.48
CA PRO A 158 -15.26 -7.59 9.78
C PRO A 158 -14.93 -6.33 10.58
N GLY A 159 -15.94 -5.69 11.15
CA GLY A 159 -15.79 -4.50 11.99
C GLY A 159 -15.36 -3.25 11.22
N THR A 160 -15.39 -3.27 9.87
CA THR A 160 -15.21 -2.06 9.09
C THR A 160 -16.40 -1.13 9.29
N LYS A 161 -16.10 0.16 9.41
CA LYS A 161 -17.13 1.20 9.50
C LYS A 161 -17.06 2.02 8.23
N ASP A 162 -17.79 1.54 7.22
CA ASP A 162 -17.77 2.08 5.88
C ASP A 162 -19.00 2.93 5.61
N ARG A 163 -18.81 4.08 4.95
CA ARG A 163 -19.94 4.94 4.55
C ARG A 163 -20.47 4.58 3.17
N VAL A 164 -19.60 4.08 2.29
CA VAL A 164 -19.92 3.65 0.91
C VAL A 164 -19.00 2.48 0.53
N VAL A 165 -19.57 1.37 0.09
CA VAL A 165 -18.84 0.25 -0.51
C VAL A 165 -19.47 -0.02 -1.88
N ASP A 166 -18.69 0.11 -2.95
CA ASP A 166 -19.12 -0.11 -4.32
C ASP A 166 -18.39 -1.31 -4.93
N MET A 167 -19.15 -2.22 -5.55
CA MET A 167 -18.61 -3.48 -6.07
C MET A 167 -19.31 -3.96 -7.37
N PRO A 168 -19.68 -3.09 -8.33
CA PRO A 168 -20.36 -3.50 -9.55
C PRO A 168 -19.44 -4.38 -10.39
N GLY A 169 -19.98 -5.41 -11.02
CA GLY A 169 -19.20 -6.33 -11.87
C GLY A 169 -18.17 -7.19 -11.13
N SER A 170 -18.09 -7.09 -9.79
CA SER A 170 -17.16 -7.86 -8.98
C SER A 170 -17.57 -9.33 -8.86
N LEU A 171 -16.58 -10.20 -8.66
CA LEU A 171 -16.75 -11.64 -8.47
C LEU A 171 -16.01 -12.11 -7.22
N PHE A 172 -16.76 -12.45 -6.18
CA PHE A 172 -16.26 -13.00 -4.92
C PHE A 172 -16.74 -14.44 -4.73
N ARG A 173 -15.86 -15.36 -4.29
CA ARG A 173 -16.29 -16.71 -3.89
C ARG A 173 -16.81 -16.74 -2.45
N ARG A 174 -16.23 -15.95 -1.56
CA ARG A 174 -16.64 -15.81 -0.16
C ARG A 174 -16.52 -14.34 0.24
N VAL A 175 -17.54 -13.82 0.93
CA VAL A 175 -17.55 -12.48 1.51
C VAL A 175 -17.93 -12.60 2.98
N HIS A 176 -17.18 -11.93 3.86
CA HIS A 176 -17.46 -11.85 5.28
C HIS A 176 -17.47 -10.38 5.73
N MET A 177 -18.68 -9.86 5.98
CA MET A 177 -18.94 -8.51 6.46
C MET A 177 -19.66 -8.67 7.80
N SER A 178 -18.97 -8.47 8.92
CA SER A 178 -19.61 -8.54 10.24
C SER A 178 -19.59 -7.17 10.89
N GLU A 179 -20.74 -6.54 11.06
CA GLU A 179 -20.85 -5.27 11.79
C GLU A 179 -20.95 -5.52 13.32
N LYS A 180 -20.27 -4.68 14.11
CA LYS A 180 -20.56 -4.46 15.53
C LYS A 180 -20.58 -2.96 15.84
#